data_AF-A0A011R522-F1
#
_entry.id   AF-A0A011R522-F1
#
_cell.length_a   1.000
_cell.length_b   1.000
_cell.length_c   1.000
_cell.angle_alpha   90.00
_cell.angle_beta   90.00
_cell.angle_gamma   90.00
#
_symmetry.space_group_name_H-M   'P 1'
#
loop_
_entity.id
_entity.type
_entity.pdbx_description
1 polymer ?
#
loop_
_entity_poly.entity_id
_entity_poly.type
_entity_poly.pdbx_seq_one_letter_code
_entity_poly.pdbx_strand_id
1 'polypeptide(L)'
;MLGRLLVAGVACGLAVVLFPSPGGAEDALTALRRTGTVGSGAALVAEPVDSRLGAMAEPAAAAWGGLNEKVPIPTEARVSGLPFLQELINQAPAGSVLKLKPGRYSGPVVVDKTLTIDGGGAATVDGGGKGTVFVLQANDAVLRDLQLTNSGVSHDSDDACLNVRGDRNVIENLRIDDCLFGIDLKMSNENVLRGNRIRSKPFDLGTRGDSLRLWYSHRNLVADNVIEDSRDMVAWYSNANHYLNNVARRSRYSIHFMFAADNLVEGNRFYDNAVGVNVMYSGGGAIRNNLFSHANGPTGMAVGFKEASNVLVEGNEIVYCAVGVGLDMSPFEPDTTITIRGNRIAYNGIGVSFLSDKKGTIIEHNVFEGNLTQVAMGDTGSASRNLWRGNYWDDYQGFDRDQDGVGDRPHELYAYTDQLWMEVPYARFFRNAPMMETLDFLERLAPFSTPVMLLRDEQPVFNKPPETSKRSVK
;
A
#
# COMPACT_ATOMS: atom_id res chain seq x y z
N MET A 1 -35.25 -53.86 20.38
CA MET A 1 -34.68 -54.16 21.71
C MET A 1 -33.32 -53.50 21.76
N LEU A 2 -33.25 -52.30 22.33
CA LEU A 2 -32.63 -52.01 23.65
C LEU A 2 -31.11 -52.31 23.67
N GLY A 3 -30.19 -51.38 23.95
CA GLY A 3 -30.30 -49.98 24.32
C GLY A 3 -28.96 -49.37 24.79
N ARG A 4 -28.92 -48.03 24.77
CA ARG A 4 -28.22 -47.09 25.68
C ARG A 4 -26.68 -47.01 25.71
N LEU A 5 -26.19 -45.83 25.29
CA LEU A 5 -25.46 -44.82 26.08
C LEU A 5 -25.45 -43.52 25.23
N LEU A 6 -26.24 -42.46 25.52
CA LEU A 6 -25.99 -41.30 26.42
C LEU A 6 -24.55 -40.75 26.34
N VAL A 7 -24.22 -39.45 26.25
CA VAL A 7 -24.97 -38.16 26.17
C VAL A 7 -23.93 -37.03 25.90
N ALA A 8 -24.43 -35.83 25.57
CA ALA A 8 -23.79 -34.49 25.54
C ALA A 8 -23.29 -34.05 24.16
N GLY A 9 -23.74 -32.95 23.55
CA GLY A 9 -24.59 -31.85 23.99
C GLY A 9 -23.98 -30.54 23.50
N VAL A 10 -24.52 -29.93 22.44
CA VAL A 10 -24.31 -28.51 22.11
C VAL A 10 -25.55 -27.98 21.42
N ALA A 11 -26.19 -27.00 22.06
CA ALA A 11 -27.18 -26.13 21.46
C ALA A 11 -26.46 -24.99 20.72
N CYS A 12 -26.90 -24.67 19.50
CA CYS A 12 -26.89 -23.30 18.99
C CYS A 12 -27.83 -23.20 17.78
N GLY A 13 -28.70 -22.20 17.82
CA GLY A 13 -29.88 -22.06 16.97
C GLY A 13 -29.60 -21.70 15.51
N LEU A 14 -30.45 -22.24 14.65
CA LEU A 14 -30.70 -21.74 13.30
C LEU A 14 -31.42 -20.38 13.38
N ALA A 15 -30.82 -19.34 12.81
CA ALA A 15 -31.56 -18.18 12.32
C ALA A 15 -31.63 -18.28 10.79
N VAL A 16 -32.86 -18.48 10.29
CA VAL A 16 -33.22 -18.43 8.88
C VAL A 16 -33.23 -16.97 8.45
N VAL A 17 -32.44 -16.61 7.42
CA VAL A 17 -32.57 -15.32 6.72
C VAL A 17 -33.04 -15.61 5.30
N LEU A 18 -34.22 -15.04 4.98
CA LEU A 18 -34.89 -15.09 3.69
C LEU A 18 -34.22 -14.14 2.68
N PHE A 19 -33.94 -14.63 1.48
CA PHE A 19 -33.55 -13.81 0.33
C PHE A 19 -34.79 -13.23 -0.38
N PRO A 20 -34.84 -11.92 -0.71
CA PRO A 20 -35.79 -11.42 -1.69
C PRO A 20 -35.27 -11.61 -3.14
N SER A 21 -36.19 -11.97 -4.04
CA SER A 21 -35.94 -12.23 -5.46
C SER A 21 -35.79 -10.94 -6.30
N PRO A 22 -35.22 -11.00 -7.52
CA PRO A 22 -34.84 -9.82 -8.30
C PRO A 22 -36.02 -9.26 -9.10
N GLY A 23 -36.20 -7.94 -9.08
CA GLY A 23 -37.18 -7.27 -9.93
C GLY A 23 -36.98 -5.77 -9.99
N GLY A 24 -36.48 -5.30 -11.14
CA GLY A 24 -36.67 -3.94 -11.66
C GLY A 24 -35.79 -2.83 -11.08
N ALA A 25 -34.50 -2.82 -11.42
CA ALA A 25 -33.69 -1.60 -11.34
C ALA A 25 -33.45 -1.07 -12.76
N GLU A 26 -33.90 0.15 -13.01
CA GLU A 26 -33.65 0.90 -14.25
C GLU A 26 -32.16 1.32 -14.28
N ASP A 27 -31.45 1.04 -15.37
CA ASP A 27 -30.01 1.35 -15.48
C ASP A 27 -29.78 2.87 -15.53
N ALA A 28 -28.75 3.34 -14.80
CA ALA A 28 -28.41 4.74 -14.55
C ALA A 28 -28.18 5.55 -15.84
N LEU A 29 -27.82 4.90 -16.95
CA LEU A 29 -27.67 5.55 -18.25
C LEU A 29 -29.02 5.99 -18.87
N THR A 30 -30.12 5.32 -18.52
CA THR A 30 -31.49 5.66 -18.96
C THR A 30 -32.05 6.84 -18.17
N ALA A 31 -31.70 6.94 -16.88
CA ALA A 31 -32.04 8.10 -16.05
C ALA A 31 -31.33 9.38 -16.52
N LEU A 32 -30.07 9.29 -16.97
CA LEU A 32 -29.28 10.44 -17.43
C LEU A 32 -29.71 11.02 -18.79
N ARG A 33 -30.36 10.24 -19.66
CA ARG A 33 -30.81 10.73 -20.99
C ARG A 33 -32.14 11.47 -20.97
N ARG A 34 -32.86 11.45 -19.85
CA ARG A 34 -34.19 12.09 -19.71
C ARG A 34 -34.09 13.60 -19.39
N THR A 35 -32.92 14.08 -18.98
CA THR A 35 -32.69 15.49 -18.60
C THR A 35 -31.73 16.17 -19.58
N GLY A 36 -32.12 16.25 -20.85
CA GLY A 36 -31.41 17.06 -21.83
C GLY A 36 -32.11 18.40 -22.03
N THR A 37 -31.48 19.51 -21.61
CA THR A 37 -31.18 20.71 -22.44
C THR A 37 -30.58 21.87 -21.63
N VAL A 38 -29.38 22.27 -22.05
CA VAL A 38 -28.94 23.63 -22.43
C VAL A 38 -29.32 24.83 -21.53
N GLY A 39 -28.28 25.54 -21.04
CA GLY A 39 -28.29 27.00 -20.92
C GLY A 39 -28.08 27.60 -19.51
N SER A 40 -26.95 28.29 -19.36
CA SER A 40 -26.70 29.51 -18.54
C SER A 40 -27.34 29.68 -17.16
N GLY A 41 -26.51 29.94 -16.15
CA GLY A 41 -26.90 30.74 -14.98
C GLY A 41 -26.56 30.11 -13.63
N ALA A 42 -25.84 30.86 -12.80
CA ALA A 42 -25.40 30.46 -11.47
C ALA A 42 -26.56 30.25 -10.48
N ALA A 43 -26.49 29.15 -9.72
CA ALA A 43 -26.78 29.09 -8.28
C ALA A 43 -26.49 27.66 -7.77
N LEU A 44 -25.48 27.50 -6.91
CA LEU A 44 -25.21 26.25 -6.20
C LEU A 44 -26.26 26.07 -5.10
N VAL A 45 -27.18 25.13 -5.30
CA VAL A 45 -28.03 24.60 -4.25
C VAL A 45 -27.54 23.18 -3.97
N ALA A 46 -27.06 22.95 -2.75
CA ALA A 46 -26.55 21.66 -2.31
C ALA A 46 -27.72 20.67 -2.10
N GLU A 47 -27.72 19.57 -2.83
CA GLU A 47 -28.55 18.38 -2.59
C GLU A 47 -27.82 17.41 -1.63
N PRO A 48 -28.53 16.64 -0.79
CA PRO A 48 -27.96 15.93 0.34
C PRO A 48 -27.29 14.60 -0.07
N VAL A 49 -26.17 14.30 0.60
CA VAL A 49 -25.33 13.11 0.39
C VAL A 49 -26.11 11.83 0.77
N ASP A 50 -26.17 10.87 -0.17
CA ASP A 50 -26.73 9.53 0.02
C ASP A 50 -25.98 8.75 1.10
N SER A 51 -26.71 8.26 2.10
CA SER A 51 -26.21 7.70 3.36
C SER A 51 -25.78 6.22 3.30
N ARG A 52 -25.53 5.69 2.10
CA ARG A 52 -25.16 4.27 1.88
C ARG A 52 -23.68 4.01 1.61
N LEU A 53 -22.90 5.08 1.42
CA LEU A 53 -21.44 5.04 1.52
C LEU A 53 -21.09 5.40 2.95
N GLY A 54 -20.46 4.49 3.70
CA GLY A 54 -20.08 4.75 5.08
C GLY A 54 -19.28 6.05 5.17
N ALA A 55 -19.91 7.10 5.70
CA ALA A 55 -19.25 8.35 5.97
C ALA A 55 -18.16 8.08 7.00
N MET A 56 -16.89 8.19 6.60
CA MET A 56 -15.84 8.45 7.57
C MET A 56 -16.12 9.85 8.10
N ALA A 57 -16.76 9.90 9.27
CA ALA A 57 -16.92 11.13 10.03
C ALA A 57 -15.57 11.85 10.09
N GLU A 58 -15.61 13.19 10.07
CA GLU A 58 -14.42 13.97 10.41
C GLU A 58 -13.83 13.39 11.71
N PRO A 59 -12.52 13.13 11.77
CA PRO A 59 -11.90 12.69 13.01
C PRO A 59 -12.25 13.70 14.09
N ALA A 60 -12.62 13.20 15.29
CA ALA A 60 -12.86 14.06 16.43
C ALA A 60 -11.68 15.03 16.58
N ALA A 61 -11.95 16.30 16.89
CA ALA A 61 -10.91 17.30 17.01
C ALA A 61 -9.82 16.77 17.95
N ALA A 62 -8.63 16.51 17.40
CA ALA A 62 -7.46 16.21 18.20
C ALA A 62 -7.28 17.34 19.24
N ALA A 63 -6.48 17.12 20.29
CA ALA A 63 -6.14 18.16 21.26
C ALA A 63 -5.51 19.44 20.62
N TRP A 64 -5.29 19.42 19.30
CA TRP A 64 -4.69 20.43 18.46
C TRP A 64 -5.69 21.06 17.45
N GLY A 65 -7.00 20.91 17.65
CA GLY A 65 -8.03 21.47 16.79
C GLY A 65 -8.23 20.73 15.46
N GLY A 66 -9.27 21.13 14.73
CA GLY A 66 -9.58 20.62 13.39
C GLY A 66 -8.52 20.97 12.35
N LEU A 67 -8.61 20.34 11.17
CA LEU A 67 -7.65 20.51 10.05
C LEU A 67 -7.41 21.99 9.68
N ASN A 68 -8.46 22.81 9.73
CA ASN A 68 -8.45 24.22 9.35
C ASN A 68 -8.26 25.18 10.53
N GLU A 69 -8.05 24.67 11.75
CA GLU A 69 -7.91 25.48 12.95
C GLU A 69 -6.44 25.80 13.23
N LYS A 70 -6.18 27.03 13.70
CA LYS A 70 -4.86 27.38 14.23
C LYS A 70 -4.62 26.60 15.52
N VAL A 71 -3.43 26.04 15.65
CA VAL A 71 -3.07 25.33 16.86
C VAL A 71 -2.67 26.34 17.94
N PRO A 72 -3.27 26.30 19.14
CA PRO A 72 -2.84 27.19 20.22
C PRO A 72 -1.36 26.95 20.56
N ILE A 73 -0.60 28.04 20.67
CA ILE A 73 0.80 27.97 21.10
C ILE A 73 0.84 27.49 22.55
N PRO A 74 1.58 26.41 22.86
CA PRO A 74 1.62 25.87 24.21
C PRO A 74 2.37 26.80 25.15
N THR A 75 1.86 26.97 26.37
CA THR A 75 2.45 27.83 27.40
C THR A 75 3.19 27.05 28.48
N GLU A 76 3.11 25.73 28.47
CA GLU A 76 3.66 24.86 29.51
C GLU A 76 4.39 23.66 28.91
N ALA A 77 5.51 23.31 29.55
CA ALA A 77 6.27 22.10 29.28
C ALA A 77 5.54 20.86 29.82
N ARG A 78 5.54 19.76 29.05
CA ARG A 78 5.02 18.46 29.50
C ARG A 78 6.00 17.69 30.38
N VAL A 79 7.30 17.90 30.23
CA VAL A 79 8.34 17.16 30.94
C VAL A 79 9.03 18.10 31.92
N SER A 80 8.74 17.90 33.21
CA SER A 80 9.35 18.68 34.28
C SER A 80 10.87 18.50 34.31
N GLY A 81 11.61 19.59 34.52
CA GLY A 81 13.07 19.59 34.60
C GLY A 81 13.80 19.69 33.26
N LEU A 82 13.10 19.62 32.12
CA LEU A 82 13.69 19.88 30.80
C LEU A 82 13.43 21.32 30.34
N PRO A 83 14.37 21.95 29.60
CA PRO A 83 14.12 23.24 28.95
C PRO A 83 12.93 23.17 28.00
N PHE A 84 12.05 24.16 28.03
CA PHE A 84 10.87 24.20 27.17
C PHE A 84 11.23 24.72 25.77
N LEU A 85 11.12 23.89 24.73
CA LEU A 85 11.55 24.28 23.38
C LEU A 85 10.71 25.42 22.80
N GLN A 86 9.42 25.51 23.16
CA GLN A 86 8.54 26.56 22.66
C GLN A 86 9.05 27.96 22.99
N GLU A 87 9.68 28.17 24.17
CA GLU A 87 10.21 29.49 24.55
C GLU A 87 11.32 29.95 23.60
N LEU A 88 12.20 29.03 23.21
CA LEU A 88 13.28 29.32 22.26
C LEU A 88 12.73 29.66 20.87
N ILE A 89 11.69 28.95 20.44
CA ILE A 89 11.00 29.21 19.18
C ILE A 89 10.30 30.56 19.22
N ASN A 90 9.62 30.91 20.32
CA ASN A 90 8.95 32.19 20.48
C ASN A 90 9.95 33.35 20.35
N GLN A 91 11.14 33.22 20.96
CA GLN A 91 12.19 34.24 20.93
C GLN A 91 12.91 34.36 19.57
N ALA A 92 12.97 33.28 18.77
CA ALA A 92 13.64 33.30 17.48
C ALA A 92 12.94 34.23 16.47
N PRO A 93 13.65 35.17 15.80
CA PRO A 93 13.04 35.97 14.74
C PRO A 93 12.52 35.09 13.59
N ALA A 94 11.42 35.50 12.95
CA ALA A 94 10.95 34.82 11.74
C ALA A 94 12.02 34.86 10.64
N GLY A 95 12.17 33.76 9.90
CA GLY A 95 13.18 33.55 8.86
C GLY A 95 14.59 33.26 9.40
N SER A 96 14.79 33.23 10.72
CA SER A 96 16.10 32.96 11.31
C SER A 96 16.43 31.46 11.39
N VAL A 97 17.66 31.17 11.83
CA VAL A 97 18.12 29.81 12.14
C VAL A 97 18.24 29.66 13.65
N LEU A 98 17.42 28.78 14.21
CA LEU A 98 17.49 28.34 15.60
C LEU A 98 18.33 27.06 15.68
N LYS A 99 19.62 27.20 16.02
CA LYS A 99 20.50 26.07 16.33
C LYS A 99 20.32 25.67 17.79
N LEU A 100 19.84 24.45 18.03
CA LEU A 100 19.69 23.93 19.38
C LEU A 100 21.04 23.47 19.94
N LYS A 101 21.22 23.66 21.25
CA LYS A 101 22.36 23.06 21.95
C LYS A 101 22.09 21.56 22.11
N PRO A 102 23.14 20.71 22.15
CA PRO A 102 22.97 19.30 22.49
C PRO A 102 22.20 19.13 23.81
N GLY A 103 21.21 18.25 23.83
CA GLY A 103 20.38 18.03 25.01
C GLY A 103 18.95 17.60 24.73
N ARG A 104 18.18 17.43 25.79
CA ARG A 104 16.76 17.04 25.73
C ARG A 104 15.89 18.24 26.09
N TYR A 105 14.85 18.48 25.32
CA TYR A 105 13.90 19.58 25.47
C TYR A 105 12.51 19.03 25.69
N SER A 106 11.72 19.70 26.53
CA SER A 106 10.31 19.40 26.67
C SER A 106 9.54 19.94 25.48
N GLY A 107 8.68 19.11 24.92
CA GLY A 107 7.53 19.54 24.13
C GLY A 107 6.33 19.92 25.01
N PRO A 108 5.18 20.19 24.40
CA PRO A 108 4.97 20.18 22.96
C PRO A 108 5.43 21.47 22.29
N VAL A 109 5.46 21.46 20.96
CA VAL A 109 5.91 22.59 20.16
C VAL A 109 4.93 22.90 19.04
N VAL A 110 4.71 24.19 18.79
CA VAL A 110 4.04 24.75 17.62
C VAL A 110 4.97 25.76 16.95
N VAL A 111 5.23 25.56 15.66
CA VAL A 111 5.97 26.50 14.80
C VAL A 111 4.99 27.11 13.81
N ASP A 112 4.66 28.39 14.00
CA ASP A 112 3.68 29.15 13.23
C ASP A 112 4.30 30.25 12.36
N LYS A 113 5.63 30.33 12.34
CA LYS A 113 6.43 31.26 11.54
C LYS A 113 7.54 30.52 10.81
N THR A 114 7.90 30.97 9.62
CA THR A 114 9.03 30.43 8.86
C THR A 114 10.28 30.45 9.73
N LEU A 115 10.91 29.29 9.92
CA LEU A 115 12.06 29.14 10.81
C LEU A 115 12.87 27.93 10.37
N THR A 116 14.20 28.00 10.45
CA THR A 116 15.06 26.81 10.38
C THR A 116 15.37 26.36 11.81
N ILE A 117 14.97 25.15 12.17
CA ILE A 117 15.29 24.53 13.45
C ILE A 117 16.27 23.39 13.19
N ASP A 118 17.46 23.54 13.75
CA ASP A 118 18.59 22.65 13.53
C ASP A 118 19.03 22.04 14.88
N GLY A 119 18.83 20.73 15.03
CA GLY A 119 19.20 20.00 16.23
C GLY A 119 20.66 19.56 16.30
N GLY A 120 21.44 19.76 15.24
CA GLY A 120 22.83 19.33 15.15
C GLY A 120 23.06 17.83 15.37
N GLY A 121 22.03 17.01 15.21
CA GLY A 121 22.06 15.55 15.44
C GLY A 121 22.08 15.16 16.93
N ALA A 122 21.99 16.12 17.84
CA ALA A 122 22.21 15.92 19.27
C ALA A 122 21.10 16.50 20.17
N ALA A 123 20.05 17.09 19.57
CA ALA A 123 18.90 17.59 20.29
C ALA A 123 17.70 16.62 20.17
N THR A 124 17.05 16.36 21.30
CA THR A 124 15.85 15.52 21.42
C THR A 124 14.68 16.34 21.95
N VAL A 125 13.50 16.22 21.34
CA VAL A 125 12.25 16.80 21.83
C VAL A 125 11.36 15.69 22.37
N ASP A 126 11.01 15.77 23.64
CA ASP A 126 10.22 14.76 24.36
C ASP A 126 8.78 15.25 24.57
N GLY A 127 7.81 14.50 24.06
CA GLY A 127 6.38 14.80 24.17
C GLY A 127 5.75 14.46 25.52
N GLY A 128 6.46 13.79 26.43
CA GLY A 128 5.97 13.42 27.76
C GLY A 128 4.88 12.35 27.76
N GLY A 129 4.72 11.59 26.68
CA GLY A 129 3.76 10.47 26.59
C GLY A 129 2.31 10.92 26.41
N LYS A 130 2.08 12.17 25.99
CA LYS A 130 0.75 12.76 25.84
C LYS A 130 0.67 13.50 24.52
N GLY A 131 -0.34 13.24 23.69
CA GLY A 131 -0.62 14.03 22.48
C GLY A 131 0.51 14.04 21.45
N THR A 132 0.35 14.89 20.43
CA THR A 132 1.42 15.17 19.46
C THR A 132 2.62 15.88 20.08
N VAL A 133 3.84 15.60 19.64
CA VAL A 133 5.07 16.24 20.15
C VAL A 133 5.31 17.59 19.50
N PHE A 134 5.22 17.65 18.16
CA PHE A 134 5.62 18.81 17.37
C PHE A 134 4.58 19.11 16.29
N VAL A 135 4.16 20.37 16.16
CA VAL A 135 3.27 20.86 15.10
C VAL A 135 4.00 21.91 14.27
N LEU A 136 4.15 21.63 12.98
CA LEU A 136 4.72 22.55 11.99
C LEU A 136 3.59 23.17 11.16
N GLN A 137 3.13 24.36 11.56
CA GLN A 137 2.11 25.12 10.82
C GLN A 137 2.71 26.09 9.80
N ALA A 138 3.97 26.48 9.99
CA ALA A 138 4.66 27.38 9.11
C ALA A 138 4.87 26.79 7.71
N ASN A 139 4.90 27.67 6.72
CA ASN A 139 5.37 27.36 5.38
C ASN A 139 6.86 27.69 5.26
N ASP A 140 7.51 27.06 4.28
CA ASP A 140 8.88 27.36 3.86
C ASP A 140 9.90 27.22 5.01
N ALA A 141 9.57 26.41 6.02
CA ALA A 141 10.38 26.15 7.20
C ALA A 141 11.26 24.90 7.01
N VAL A 142 12.31 24.81 7.84
CA VAL A 142 13.23 23.68 7.83
C VAL A 142 13.29 23.09 9.22
N LEU A 143 13.06 21.78 9.33
CA LEU A 143 13.21 21.01 10.55
C LEU A 143 14.20 19.89 10.29
N ARG A 144 15.38 19.95 10.94
CA ARG A 144 16.44 18.98 10.64
C ARG A 144 17.29 18.54 11.83
N ASP A 145 17.86 17.35 11.66
CA ASP A 145 18.89 16.78 12.55
C ASP A 145 18.44 16.73 14.03
N LEU A 146 17.18 16.35 14.26
CA LEU A 146 16.54 16.27 15.58
C LEU A 146 16.01 14.87 15.85
N GLN A 147 15.94 14.51 17.13
CA GLN A 147 15.10 13.41 17.57
C GLN A 147 13.75 13.93 18.09
N LEU A 148 12.64 13.36 17.64
CA LEU A 148 11.32 13.54 18.23
C LEU A 148 10.90 12.22 18.89
N THR A 149 10.37 12.27 20.11
CA THR A 149 10.05 11.05 20.86
C THR A 149 8.89 11.21 21.83
N ASN A 150 8.33 10.08 22.26
CA ASN A 150 7.38 9.97 23.36
C ASN A 150 6.07 10.76 23.14
N SER A 151 5.40 10.52 22.00
CA SER A 151 4.03 10.99 21.80
C SER A 151 3.04 10.22 22.68
N GLY A 152 1.79 10.66 22.69
CA GLY A 152 0.69 9.89 23.28
C GLY A 152 0.34 8.62 22.50
N VAL A 153 -0.80 8.03 22.84
CA VAL A 153 -1.23 6.70 22.37
C VAL A 153 -2.64 6.70 21.77
N SER A 154 -3.24 7.87 21.58
CA SER A 154 -4.59 7.98 21.06
C SER A 154 -4.61 7.92 19.53
N HIS A 155 -5.32 6.92 18.99
CA HIS A 155 -5.64 6.85 17.56
C HIS A 155 -6.68 7.90 17.16
N ASP A 156 -7.60 8.25 18.06
CA ASP A 156 -8.68 9.21 17.76
C ASP A 156 -8.16 10.64 17.54
N SER A 157 -7.11 11.03 18.28
CA SER A 157 -6.48 12.35 18.19
C SER A 157 -5.20 12.37 17.35
N ASP A 158 -4.88 11.27 16.66
CA ASP A 158 -3.68 11.12 15.84
C ASP A 158 -2.39 11.56 16.59
N ASP A 159 -2.09 10.94 17.75
CA ASP A 159 -0.96 11.36 18.58
C ASP A 159 0.41 11.11 17.91
N ALA A 160 0.87 12.08 17.13
CA ALA A 160 2.06 11.97 16.29
C ALA A 160 3.34 12.57 16.90
N CYS A 161 4.50 12.18 16.38
CA CYS A 161 5.74 12.89 16.65
C CYS A 161 5.76 14.25 15.94
N LEU A 162 5.35 14.28 14.66
CA LEU A 162 5.33 15.49 13.85
C LEU A 162 4.00 15.60 13.09
N ASN A 163 3.25 16.66 13.36
CA ASN A 163 2.09 17.06 12.58
C ASN A 163 2.46 18.25 11.68
N VAL A 164 2.29 18.12 10.37
CA VAL A 164 2.68 19.14 9.37
C VAL A 164 1.43 19.68 8.71
N ARG A 165 1.24 20.99 8.80
CA ARG A 165 0.09 21.71 8.23
C ARG A 165 0.48 22.79 7.22
N GLY A 166 1.75 23.19 7.19
CA GLY A 166 2.25 24.15 6.20
C GLY A 166 2.82 23.48 4.94
N ASP A 167 3.02 24.27 3.89
CA ASP A 167 3.54 23.84 2.60
C ASP A 167 5.03 24.15 2.42
N ARG A 168 5.66 23.48 1.45
CA ARG A 168 7.04 23.75 1.00
C ARG A 168 8.09 23.67 2.11
N ASN A 169 7.83 22.86 3.13
CA ASN A 169 8.78 22.63 4.21
C ASN A 169 9.83 21.58 3.83
N VAL A 170 10.99 21.68 4.47
CA VAL A 170 12.04 20.64 4.42
C VAL A 170 12.15 19.97 5.78
N ILE A 171 11.87 18.68 5.81
CA ILE A 171 11.88 17.83 6.99
C ILE A 171 12.93 16.75 6.74
N GLU A 172 14.12 16.93 7.29
CA GLU A 172 15.28 16.10 6.94
C GLU A 172 16.07 15.55 8.12
N ASN A 173 16.54 14.32 7.99
CA ASN A 173 17.38 13.64 8.99
C ASN A 173 16.77 13.59 10.40
N LEU A 174 15.44 13.50 10.50
CA LEU A 174 14.80 13.32 11.79
C LEU A 174 14.92 11.88 12.25
N ARG A 175 15.12 11.69 13.56
CA ARG A 175 14.94 10.41 14.23
C ARG A 175 13.65 10.43 15.02
N ILE A 176 12.69 9.60 14.63
CA ILE A 176 11.37 9.50 15.23
C ILE A 176 11.23 8.12 15.85
N ASP A 177 11.08 8.07 17.17
CA ASP A 177 10.94 6.83 17.93
C ASP A 177 9.95 7.00 19.09
N ASP A 178 9.36 5.91 19.57
CA ASP A 178 8.37 5.92 20.66
C ASP A 178 7.20 6.89 20.42
N CYS A 179 6.76 6.98 19.17
CA CYS A 179 5.60 7.76 18.76
C CYS A 179 4.55 6.86 18.15
N LEU A 180 3.27 7.08 18.48
CA LEU A 180 2.19 6.30 17.87
C LEU A 180 2.21 6.53 16.35
N PHE A 181 2.02 7.77 15.92
CA PHE A 181 2.20 8.18 14.53
C PHE A 181 3.54 8.89 14.34
N GLY A 182 4.22 8.67 13.21
CA GLY A 182 5.50 9.29 12.92
C GLY A 182 5.35 10.74 12.44
N ILE A 183 5.23 10.90 11.13
CA ILE A 183 4.98 12.19 10.45
C ILE A 183 3.59 12.17 9.83
N ASP A 184 2.79 13.17 10.14
CA ASP A 184 1.40 13.28 9.71
C ASP A 184 1.17 14.61 8.99
N LEU A 185 1.06 14.56 7.66
CA LEU A 185 0.80 15.68 6.76
C LEU A 185 -0.72 15.85 6.62
N LYS A 186 -1.19 17.03 7.02
CA LYS A 186 -2.60 17.41 7.00
C LYS A 186 -2.78 18.62 6.10
N MET A 187 -3.30 18.39 4.88
CA MET A 187 -3.48 19.41 3.83
C MET A 187 -2.19 20.17 3.48
N SER A 188 -1.09 19.42 3.35
CA SER A 188 0.27 19.96 3.32
C SER A 188 0.97 19.52 2.04
N ASN A 189 1.38 20.49 1.22
CA ASN A 189 1.81 20.27 -0.16
C ASN A 189 3.26 20.66 -0.39
N GLU A 190 3.86 20.02 -1.40
CA GLU A 190 5.19 20.40 -1.92
C GLU A 190 6.31 20.34 -0.86
N ASN A 191 6.12 19.52 0.17
CA ASN A 191 7.14 19.32 1.21
C ASN A 191 8.15 18.26 0.78
N VAL A 192 9.36 18.38 1.35
CA VAL A 192 10.43 17.39 1.22
C VAL A 192 10.61 16.70 2.56
N LEU A 193 10.35 15.40 2.59
CA LEU A 193 10.59 14.51 3.72
C LEU A 193 11.74 13.57 3.33
N ARG A 194 12.96 13.85 3.78
CA ARG A 194 14.12 13.02 3.42
C ARG A 194 15.03 12.55 4.52
N GLY A 195 15.62 11.38 4.37
CA GLY A 195 16.63 10.87 5.30
C GLY A 195 16.11 10.62 6.72
N ASN A 196 14.79 10.61 6.92
CA ASN A 196 14.20 10.42 8.23
C ASN A 196 14.19 8.93 8.60
N ARG A 197 14.36 8.65 9.90
CA ARG A 197 14.26 7.30 10.47
C ARG A 197 13.06 7.25 11.39
N ILE A 198 12.08 6.42 11.09
CA ILE A 198 10.78 6.42 11.77
C ILE A 198 10.48 5.02 12.31
N ARG A 199 10.17 4.97 13.61
CA ARG A 199 9.71 3.79 14.33
C ARG A 199 8.51 4.12 15.20
N SER A 200 7.47 3.30 15.13
CA SER A 200 6.29 3.44 15.99
C SER A 200 6.55 2.95 17.42
N LYS A 201 5.57 3.12 18.31
CA LYS A 201 5.51 2.48 19.62
C LYS A 201 5.52 0.95 19.50
N PRO A 202 6.04 0.21 20.49
CA PRO A 202 6.20 -1.24 20.44
C PRO A 202 4.88 -1.99 20.65
N PHE A 203 3.88 -1.70 19.82
CA PHE A 203 2.59 -2.38 19.79
C PHE A 203 2.57 -3.50 18.75
N ASP A 204 1.52 -4.30 18.77
CA ASP A 204 1.25 -5.30 17.74
C ASP A 204 0.99 -4.62 16.39
N LEU A 205 1.27 -5.33 15.30
CA LEU A 205 1.28 -4.76 13.96
C LEU A 205 0.00 -3.98 13.59
N GLY A 206 -1.17 -4.49 14.00
CA GLY A 206 -2.47 -3.86 13.72
C GLY A 206 -2.76 -2.61 14.57
N THR A 207 -2.14 -2.48 15.75
CA THR A 207 -2.39 -1.41 16.72
C THR A 207 -1.27 -0.36 16.80
N ARG A 208 -0.13 -0.61 16.12
CA ARG A 208 0.86 0.42 15.79
C ARG A 208 0.20 1.57 15.04
N GLY A 209 0.77 2.77 15.15
CA GLY A 209 0.36 3.90 14.31
C GLY A 209 1.16 3.95 13.02
N ASP A 210 0.69 4.80 12.11
CA ASP A 210 1.30 4.96 10.79
C ASP A 210 2.60 5.77 10.91
N SER A 211 3.61 5.32 10.17
CA SER A 211 4.92 5.97 10.13
C SER A 211 4.86 7.32 9.41
N LEU A 212 4.11 7.37 8.32
CA LEU A 212 3.97 8.54 7.46
C LEU A 212 2.54 8.55 6.93
N ARG A 213 1.79 9.61 7.22
CA ARG A 213 0.40 9.77 6.80
C ARG A 213 0.27 11.05 5.98
N LEU A 214 -0.24 10.92 4.76
CA LEU A 214 -0.59 12.05 3.90
C LEU A 214 -2.11 12.11 3.80
N TRP A 215 -2.69 13.22 4.21
CA TRP A 215 -4.11 13.51 4.12
C TRP A 215 -4.30 14.78 3.27
N TYR A 216 -4.93 14.66 2.11
CA TYR A 216 -5.10 15.77 1.14
C TYR A 216 -3.80 16.53 0.86
N SER A 217 -2.71 15.78 0.71
CA SER A 217 -1.35 16.31 0.68
C SER A 217 -0.69 15.93 -0.64
N HIS A 218 -0.39 16.93 -1.46
CA HIS A 218 -0.03 16.73 -2.87
C HIS A 218 1.40 17.15 -3.18
N ARG A 219 1.97 16.54 -4.23
CA ARG A 219 3.27 16.93 -4.78
C ARG A 219 4.42 16.90 -3.76
N ASN A 220 4.32 16.06 -2.73
CA ASN A 220 5.37 15.89 -1.74
C ASN A 220 6.43 14.91 -2.24
N LEU A 221 7.66 15.13 -1.78
CA LEU A 221 8.78 14.22 -1.98
C LEU A 221 9.05 13.46 -0.68
N VAL A 222 8.91 12.14 -0.71
CA VAL A 222 9.26 11.22 0.38
C VAL A 222 10.46 10.40 -0.09
N ALA A 223 11.67 10.82 0.28
CA ALA A 223 12.91 10.27 -0.28
C ALA A 223 13.91 9.77 0.77
N ASP A 224 14.58 8.65 0.51
CA ASP A 224 15.70 8.16 1.33
C ASP A 224 15.35 7.94 2.83
N ASN A 225 14.07 7.73 3.15
CA ASN A 225 13.62 7.48 4.52
C ASN A 225 13.77 6.00 4.89
N VAL A 226 13.95 5.73 6.18
CA VAL A 226 13.99 4.38 6.74
C VAL A 226 12.83 4.22 7.70
N ILE A 227 11.89 3.34 7.35
CA ILE A 227 10.69 3.02 8.11
C ILE A 227 10.83 1.62 8.70
N GLU A 228 10.71 1.50 10.01
CA GLU A 228 10.88 0.23 10.71
C GLU A 228 9.82 0.05 11.75
N ASP A 229 9.32 -1.17 11.89
CA ASP A 229 8.45 -1.58 13.00
C ASP A 229 7.29 -0.59 13.25
N SER A 230 6.60 -0.26 12.17
CA SER A 230 5.47 0.69 12.13
C SER A 230 4.25 0.04 11.47
N ARG A 231 3.11 0.74 11.40
CA ARG A 231 1.94 0.21 10.67
C ARG A 231 2.07 0.44 9.17
N ASP A 232 1.76 1.64 8.69
CA ASP A 232 1.79 1.95 7.25
C ASP A 232 2.61 3.21 6.94
N MET A 233 3.07 3.36 5.70
CA MET A 233 3.04 4.67 5.03
C MET A 233 1.72 4.77 4.27
N VAL A 234 0.90 5.77 4.55
CA VAL A 234 -0.45 5.88 3.99
C VAL A 234 -0.65 7.22 3.29
N ALA A 235 -1.30 7.18 2.13
CA ALA A 235 -1.69 8.34 1.35
C ALA A 235 -3.19 8.28 1.05
N TRP A 236 -3.91 9.25 1.63
CA TRP A 236 -5.33 9.45 1.49
C TRP A 236 -5.63 10.75 0.76
N TYR A 237 -6.38 10.66 -0.34
CA TYR A 237 -6.71 11.82 -1.18
C TYR A 237 -5.47 12.63 -1.60
N SER A 238 -4.35 11.95 -1.79
CA SER A 238 -3.01 12.55 -1.86
C SER A 238 -2.32 12.18 -3.16
N ASN A 239 -2.38 13.11 -4.11
CA ASN A 239 -2.00 12.88 -5.51
C ASN A 239 -0.60 13.41 -5.85
N ALA A 240 0.00 12.83 -6.89
CA ALA A 240 1.26 13.29 -7.49
C ALA A 240 2.45 13.36 -6.51
N ASN A 241 2.48 12.50 -5.49
CA ASN A 241 3.61 12.39 -4.57
C ASN A 241 4.65 11.41 -5.10
N HIS A 242 5.91 11.64 -4.75
CA HIS A 242 7.04 10.80 -5.15
C HIS A 242 7.64 10.10 -3.93
N TYR A 243 7.66 8.77 -3.95
CA TYR A 243 8.27 7.90 -2.94
C TYR A 243 9.53 7.28 -3.53
N LEU A 244 10.69 7.86 -3.22
CA LEU A 244 11.96 7.54 -3.87
C LEU A 244 12.97 6.92 -2.90
N ASN A 245 13.55 5.77 -3.26
CA ASN A 245 14.68 5.16 -2.54
C ASN A 245 14.47 4.95 -1.02
N ASN A 246 13.22 4.81 -0.58
CA ASN A 246 12.92 4.53 0.82
C ASN A 246 13.17 3.06 1.14
N VAL A 247 13.45 2.78 2.41
CA VAL A 247 13.50 1.44 2.97
C VAL A 247 12.32 1.31 3.94
N ALA A 248 11.48 0.30 3.76
CA ALA A 248 10.43 -0.04 4.73
C ALA A 248 10.51 -1.52 5.09
N ARG A 249 10.51 -1.83 6.39
CA ARG A 249 10.57 -3.20 6.88
C ARG A 249 9.79 -3.47 8.16
N ARG A 250 9.29 -4.70 8.30
CA ARG A 250 8.50 -5.16 9.46
C ARG A 250 7.29 -4.27 9.77
N SER A 251 6.65 -3.82 8.69
CA SER A 251 5.46 -2.99 8.68
C SER A 251 4.30 -3.72 8.02
N ARG A 252 3.08 -3.18 8.16
CA ARG A 252 1.88 -3.79 7.57
C ARG A 252 1.84 -3.49 6.08
N TYR A 253 1.64 -2.23 5.70
CA TYR A 253 1.81 -1.81 4.31
C TYR A 253 3.09 -0.99 4.18
N SER A 254 3.91 -1.30 3.18
CA SER A 254 5.04 -0.42 2.86
C SER A 254 4.49 0.91 2.36
N ILE A 255 3.56 0.88 1.40
CA ILE A 255 2.75 2.04 1.02
C ILE A 255 1.29 1.62 0.79
N HIS A 256 0.37 2.37 1.36
CA HIS A 256 -1.07 2.20 1.21
C HIS A 256 -1.66 3.45 0.55
N PHE A 257 -2.10 3.32 -0.70
CA PHE A 257 -2.83 4.36 -1.42
C PHE A 257 -4.33 4.11 -1.33
N MET A 258 -5.08 5.14 -0.93
CA MET A 258 -6.53 5.14 -1.04
C MET A 258 -7.02 6.50 -1.53
N PHE A 259 -7.66 6.50 -2.70
CA PHE A 259 -8.02 7.70 -3.47
C PHE A 259 -6.83 8.63 -3.78
N ALA A 260 -5.68 8.06 -4.11
CA ALA A 260 -4.41 8.76 -4.26
C ALA A 260 -3.79 8.48 -5.65
N ALA A 261 -4.11 9.33 -6.62
CA ALA A 261 -3.76 9.17 -8.02
C ALA A 261 -2.37 9.73 -8.37
N ASP A 262 -1.82 9.23 -9.49
CA ASP A 262 -0.59 9.73 -10.12
C ASP A 262 0.66 9.74 -9.21
N ASN A 263 0.71 8.83 -8.24
CA ASN A 263 1.87 8.70 -7.35
C ASN A 263 2.98 7.86 -8.01
N LEU A 264 4.23 8.26 -7.79
CA LEU A 264 5.42 7.54 -8.24
C LEU A 264 6.07 6.81 -7.07
N VAL A 265 6.26 5.50 -7.19
CA VAL A 265 7.00 4.66 -6.25
C VAL A 265 8.20 4.09 -6.98
N GLU A 266 9.39 4.62 -6.71
CA GLU A 266 10.61 4.25 -7.45
C GLU A 266 11.85 4.00 -6.58
N GLY A 267 12.59 2.94 -6.89
CA GLY A 267 13.89 2.66 -6.28
C GLY A 267 13.82 2.20 -4.82
N ASN A 268 12.63 1.92 -4.30
CA ASN A 268 12.43 1.56 -2.89
C ASN A 268 12.78 0.11 -2.61
N ARG A 269 13.10 -0.18 -1.35
CA ARG A 269 13.34 -1.55 -0.84
C ARG A 269 12.34 -1.86 0.26
N PHE A 270 11.42 -2.77 -0.04
CA PHE A 270 10.33 -3.17 0.84
C PHE A 270 10.49 -4.64 1.18
N TYR A 271 10.80 -4.95 2.43
CA TYR A 271 11.03 -6.33 2.85
C TYR A 271 10.53 -6.66 4.23
N ASP A 272 10.12 -7.92 4.44
CA ASP A 272 9.52 -8.40 5.69
C ASP A 272 8.27 -7.61 6.11
N ASN A 273 7.53 -7.06 5.15
CA ASN A 273 6.26 -6.37 5.39
C ASN A 273 5.09 -7.33 5.15
N ALA A 274 3.91 -7.06 5.70
CA ALA A 274 2.74 -7.87 5.34
C ALA A 274 2.34 -7.63 3.88
N VAL A 275 2.41 -6.38 3.43
CA VAL A 275 2.15 -5.96 2.05
C VAL A 275 3.21 -4.95 1.61
N GLY A 276 3.64 -5.04 0.36
CA GLY A 276 4.48 -4.04 -0.29
C GLY A 276 3.69 -2.75 -0.54
N VAL A 277 3.22 -2.58 -1.77
CA VAL A 277 2.38 -1.44 -2.18
C VAL A 277 0.96 -1.93 -2.42
N ASN A 278 -0.04 -1.22 -1.92
CA ASN A 278 -1.44 -1.47 -2.25
C ASN A 278 -2.08 -0.21 -2.84
N VAL A 279 -2.67 -0.33 -4.02
CA VAL A 279 -3.36 0.75 -4.75
C VAL A 279 -4.86 0.49 -4.69
N MET A 280 -5.59 1.31 -3.91
CA MET A 280 -7.02 1.13 -3.70
C MET A 280 -7.80 2.35 -4.21
N TYR A 281 -8.81 2.13 -5.04
CA TYR A 281 -9.73 3.18 -5.53
C TYR A 281 -8.98 4.37 -6.15
N SER A 282 -7.89 4.08 -6.86
CA SER A 282 -6.91 5.05 -7.33
C SER A 282 -6.41 4.67 -8.71
N GLY A 283 -5.81 5.61 -9.43
CA GLY A 283 -5.21 5.28 -10.71
C GLY A 283 -4.08 6.20 -11.11
N GLY A 284 -3.48 5.87 -12.25
CA GLY A 284 -2.30 6.58 -12.75
C GLY A 284 -1.02 6.24 -12.00
N GLY A 285 0.05 6.95 -12.34
CA GLY A 285 1.35 6.80 -11.68
C GLY A 285 2.09 5.50 -12.04
N ALA A 286 3.15 5.22 -11.27
CA ALA A 286 4.02 4.09 -11.54
C ALA A 286 4.65 3.51 -10.27
N ILE A 287 4.77 2.18 -10.26
CA ILE A 287 5.55 1.41 -9.29
C ILE A 287 6.69 0.80 -10.08
N ARG A 288 7.88 1.39 -10.02
CA ARG A 288 8.99 0.93 -10.87
C ARG A 288 10.34 0.82 -10.18
N ASN A 289 11.16 -0.12 -10.63
CA ASN A 289 12.53 -0.30 -10.14
C ASN A 289 12.63 -0.51 -8.62
N ASN A 290 11.61 -1.11 -7.99
CA ASN A 290 11.59 -1.41 -6.55
C ASN A 290 11.97 -2.87 -6.29
N LEU A 291 12.48 -3.14 -5.09
CA LEU A 291 12.63 -4.48 -4.54
C LEU A 291 11.50 -4.75 -3.54
N PHE A 292 10.75 -5.80 -3.78
CA PHE A 292 9.79 -6.38 -2.85
C PHE A 292 10.27 -7.77 -2.44
N SER A 293 10.39 -8.00 -1.13
CA SER A 293 10.83 -9.29 -0.63
C SER A 293 10.10 -9.73 0.63
N HIS A 294 9.79 -11.02 0.76
CA HIS A 294 9.21 -11.57 1.99
C HIS A 294 7.89 -10.90 2.41
N ALA A 295 7.05 -10.51 1.44
CA ALA A 295 5.68 -10.09 1.71
C ALA A 295 4.78 -11.30 1.99
N ASN A 296 4.83 -11.78 3.23
CA ASN A 296 4.32 -13.10 3.63
C ASN A 296 3.13 -13.00 4.60
N GLY A 297 2.47 -14.13 4.83
CA GLY A 297 1.30 -14.25 5.70
C GLY A 297 -0.02 -14.28 4.93
N PRO A 298 -1.17 -14.32 5.63
CA PRO A 298 -2.48 -14.50 5.02
C PRO A 298 -2.87 -13.39 4.03
N THR A 299 -2.37 -12.17 4.24
CA THR A 299 -2.56 -11.01 3.35
C THR A 299 -1.32 -10.70 2.54
N GLY A 300 -0.35 -11.61 2.49
CA GLY A 300 0.99 -11.41 1.95
C GLY A 300 0.98 -11.05 0.46
N MET A 301 1.38 -9.83 0.11
CA MET A 301 1.41 -9.41 -1.31
C MET A 301 2.46 -8.33 -1.58
N ALA A 302 3.23 -8.42 -2.67
CA ALA A 302 4.16 -7.35 -3.04
C ALA A 302 3.44 -6.14 -3.64
N VAL A 303 2.61 -6.34 -4.66
CA VAL A 303 1.81 -5.26 -5.27
C VAL A 303 0.35 -5.64 -5.36
N GLY A 304 -0.52 -4.85 -4.74
CA GLY A 304 -1.97 -5.02 -4.73
C GLY A 304 -2.71 -3.95 -5.47
N PHE A 305 -3.79 -4.35 -6.14
CA PHE A 305 -4.74 -3.47 -6.77
C PHE A 305 -6.14 -3.82 -6.30
N LYS A 306 -6.89 -2.81 -5.84
CA LYS A 306 -8.32 -2.92 -5.58
C LYS A 306 -9.03 -1.76 -6.24
N GLU A 307 -9.86 -2.08 -7.23
CA GLU A 307 -10.59 -1.08 -8.01
C GLU A 307 -9.67 0.06 -8.50
N ALA A 308 -8.55 -0.31 -9.12
CA ALA A 308 -7.51 0.62 -9.58
C ALA A 308 -7.33 0.59 -11.09
N SER A 309 -6.75 1.64 -11.69
CA SER A 309 -6.65 1.82 -13.15
C SER A 309 -5.38 2.58 -13.56
N ASN A 310 -4.91 2.45 -14.80
CA ASN A 310 -3.82 3.24 -15.39
C ASN A 310 -2.49 3.23 -14.62
N VAL A 311 -2.18 2.17 -13.87
CA VAL A 311 -0.92 2.04 -13.14
C VAL A 311 0.11 1.28 -13.97
N LEU A 312 1.34 1.79 -14.03
CA LEU A 312 2.49 1.09 -14.59
C LEU A 312 3.29 0.37 -13.49
N VAL A 313 3.46 -0.94 -13.60
CA VAL A 313 4.34 -1.77 -12.77
C VAL A 313 5.53 -2.20 -13.62
N GLU A 314 6.70 -1.61 -13.41
CA GLU A 314 7.83 -1.76 -14.33
C GLU A 314 9.18 -2.03 -13.65
N GLY A 315 9.95 -3.01 -14.15
CA GLY A 315 11.34 -3.17 -13.71
C GLY A 315 11.52 -3.53 -12.23
N ASN A 316 10.47 -4.01 -11.56
CA ASN A 316 10.54 -4.38 -10.14
C ASN A 316 11.10 -5.79 -9.99
N GLU A 317 11.76 -6.02 -8.85
CA GLU A 317 12.14 -7.33 -8.37
C GLU A 317 11.16 -7.75 -7.26
N ILE A 318 10.31 -8.74 -7.55
CA ILE A 318 9.25 -9.23 -6.68
C ILE A 318 9.54 -10.67 -6.31
N VAL A 319 10.09 -10.88 -5.12
CA VAL A 319 10.69 -12.16 -4.73
C VAL A 319 10.24 -12.67 -3.37
N TYR A 320 10.02 -13.98 -3.25
CA TYR A 320 9.67 -14.62 -1.96
C TYR A 320 8.43 -14.02 -1.26
N CYS A 321 7.44 -13.58 -2.03
CA CYS A 321 6.17 -13.09 -1.50
C CYS A 321 5.08 -14.19 -1.58
N ALA A 322 4.07 -14.13 -0.72
CA ALA A 322 2.94 -15.05 -0.82
C ALA A 322 2.17 -14.85 -2.13
N VAL A 323 1.94 -13.58 -2.50
CA VAL A 323 1.46 -13.15 -3.83
C VAL A 323 2.41 -12.09 -4.39
N GLY A 324 2.84 -12.23 -5.64
CA GLY A 324 3.63 -11.22 -6.32
C GLY A 324 2.77 -9.99 -6.66
N VAL A 325 1.85 -10.15 -7.60
CA VAL A 325 0.89 -9.10 -7.97
C VAL A 325 -0.54 -9.61 -7.79
N GLY A 326 -1.37 -8.90 -7.03
CA GLY A 326 -2.80 -9.22 -6.88
C GLY A 326 -3.69 -8.16 -7.50
N LEU A 327 -4.69 -8.61 -8.25
CA LEU A 327 -5.65 -7.76 -8.98
C LEU A 327 -7.08 -8.10 -8.51
N ASP A 328 -7.71 -7.15 -7.84
CA ASP A 328 -9.12 -7.22 -7.42
C ASP A 328 -9.92 -6.14 -8.16
N MET A 329 -10.90 -6.56 -8.96
CA MET A 329 -11.76 -5.68 -9.75
C MET A 329 -11.01 -4.60 -10.54
N SER A 330 -9.79 -4.91 -11.01
CA SER A 330 -8.85 -3.98 -11.64
C SER A 330 -8.41 -4.51 -13.02
N PRO A 331 -8.31 -3.68 -14.08
CA PRO A 331 -8.68 -2.26 -14.15
C PRO A 331 -10.15 -1.99 -13.83
N PHE A 332 -10.42 -0.88 -13.14
CA PHE A 332 -11.77 -0.54 -12.69
C PHE A 332 -12.51 0.38 -13.66
N GLU A 333 -11.83 1.41 -14.14
CA GLU A 333 -12.40 2.42 -15.02
C GLU A 333 -12.53 1.86 -16.45
N PRO A 334 -13.64 2.13 -17.16
CA PRO A 334 -13.80 1.70 -18.55
C PRO A 334 -12.67 2.20 -19.45
N ASP A 335 -12.23 1.35 -20.39
CA ASP A 335 -11.22 1.68 -21.39
C ASP A 335 -9.84 2.10 -20.82
N THR A 336 -9.56 1.72 -19.57
CA THR A 336 -8.26 1.89 -18.92
C THR A 336 -7.48 0.58 -18.85
N THR A 337 -6.18 0.67 -18.54
CA THR A 337 -5.30 -0.50 -18.46
C THR A 337 -4.43 -0.50 -17.21
N ILE A 338 -3.98 -1.67 -16.78
CA ILE A 338 -2.84 -1.81 -15.87
C ILE A 338 -1.74 -2.48 -16.67
N THR A 339 -0.54 -1.90 -16.67
CA THR A 339 0.59 -2.45 -17.42
C THR A 339 1.62 -3.02 -16.46
N ILE A 340 1.91 -4.30 -16.56
CA ILE A 340 2.91 -5.03 -15.79
C ILE A 340 3.99 -5.46 -16.78
N ARG A 341 5.15 -4.79 -16.78
CA ARG A 341 6.20 -5.09 -17.76
C ARG A 341 7.61 -5.08 -17.23
N GLY A 342 8.49 -5.92 -17.78
CA GLY A 342 9.90 -5.90 -17.43
C GLY A 342 10.20 -6.25 -15.97
N ASN A 343 9.27 -6.86 -15.24
CA ASN A 343 9.47 -7.23 -13.84
C ASN A 343 10.06 -8.63 -13.73
N ARG A 344 10.82 -8.86 -12.66
CA ARG A 344 11.22 -10.20 -12.22
C ARG A 344 10.28 -10.64 -11.11
N ILE A 345 9.43 -11.62 -11.40
CA ILE A 345 8.43 -12.17 -10.47
C ILE A 345 8.89 -13.59 -10.14
N ALA A 346 9.65 -13.73 -9.05
CA ALA A 346 10.37 -14.97 -8.76
C ALA A 346 10.11 -15.55 -7.37
N TYR A 347 10.06 -16.88 -7.27
CA TYR A 347 9.98 -17.59 -5.98
C TYR A 347 8.80 -17.18 -5.08
N ASN A 348 7.71 -16.71 -5.69
CA ASN A 348 6.50 -16.36 -4.97
C ASN A 348 5.59 -17.58 -4.80
N GLY A 349 4.69 -17.54 -3.82
CA GLY A 349 3.62 -18.55 -3.72
C GLY A 349 2.71 -18.51 -4.95
N ILE A 350 2.27 -17.31 -5.33
CA ILE A 350 1.58 -17.03 -6.58
C ILE A 350 2.28 -15.85 -7.26
N GLY A 351 2.64 -15.97 -8.53
CA GLY A 351 3.25 -14.87 -9.30
C GLY A 351 2.25 -13.72 -9.51
N VAL A 352 1.13 -14.00 -10.20
CA VAL A 352 0.02 -13.07 -10.38
C VAL A 352 -1.31 -13.72 -9.97
N SER A 353 -2.08 -13.04 -9.14
CA SER A 353 -3.39 -13.50 -8.66
C SER A 353 -4.49 -12.56 -9.14
N PHE A 354 -5.43 -13.08 -9.93
CA PHE A 354 -6.64 -12.36 -10.34
C PHE A 354 -7.79 -12.79 -9.42
N LEU A 355 -8.21 -11.92 -8.51
CA LEU A 355 -9.39 -12.19 -7.68
C LEU A 355 -10.68 -12.10 -8.49
N SER A 356 -10.68 -11.31 -9.57
CA SER A 356 -11.83 -11.18 -10.46
C SER A 356 -11.39 -11.35 -11.91
N ASP A 357 -12.25 -11.97 -12.72
CA ASP A 357 -12.07 -12.02 -14.17
C ASP A 357 -12.37 -10.63 -14.76
N LYS A 358 -11.33 -9.81 -14.88
CA LYS A 358 -11.34 -8.48 -15.54
C LYS A 358 -10.37 -8.48 -16.71
N LYS A 359 -10.75 -7.77 -17.78
CA LYS A 359 -9.90 -7.51 -18.95
C LYS A 359 -9.16 -6.19 -18.77
N GLY A 360 -8.11 -5.96 -19.55
CA GLY A 360 -7.41 -4.69 -19.65
C GLY A 360 -6.06 -4.64 -18.93
N THR A 361 -5.65 -5.74 -18.29
CA THR A 361 -4.26 -5.86 -17.84
C THR A 361 -3.37 -6.27 -19.01
N ILE A 362 -2.23 -5.61 -19.15
CA ILE A 362 -1.18 -5.93 -20.12
C ILE A 362 0.01 -6.48 -19.34
N ILE A 363 0.36 -7.74 -19.58
CA ILE A 363 1.46 -8.44 -18.92
C ILE A 363 2.47 -8.84 -19.99
N GLU A 364 3.57 -8.10 -20.07
CA GLU A 364 4.57 -8.31 -21.13
C GLU A 364 6.01 -8.18 -20.68
N HIS A 365 6.91 -8.95 -21.29
CA HIS A 365 8.36 -8.85 -21.02
C HIS A 365 8.74 -9.06 -19.55
N ASN A 366 7.93 -9.80 -18.77
CA ASN A 366 8.27 -10.17 -17.40
C ASN A 366 9.02 -11.50 -17.37
N VAL A 367 9.79 -11.71 -16.30
CA VAL A 367 10.47 -12.97 -16.00
C VAL A 367 9.71 -13.66 -14.86
N PHE A 368 9.01 -14.75 -15.17
CA PHE A 368 8.37 -15.63 -14.21
C PHE A 368 9.28 -16.81 -13.93
N GLU A 369 9.75 -16.95 -12.68
CA GLU A 369 10.64 -18.06 -12.34
C GLU A 369 10.46 -18.59 -10.91
N GLY A 370 10.42 -19.90 -10.75
CA GLY A 370 10.37 -20.58 -9.46
C GLY A 370 9.14 -20.25 -8.62
N ASN A 371 8.10 -19.62 -9.19
CA ASN A 371 6.85 -19.40 -8.47
C ASN A 371 6.14 -20.74 -8.29
N LEU A 372 5.54 -20.97 -7.13
CA LEU A 372 4.77 -22.20 -6.89
C LEU A 372 3.53 -22.27 -7.80
N THR A 373 2.97 -21.12 -8.15
CA THR A 373 1.94 -20.98 -9.18
C THR A 373 2.21 -19.70 -9.95
N GLN A 374 2.35 -19.78 -11.28
CA GLN A 374 2.61 -18.58 -12.09
C GLN A 374 1.43 -17.62 -12.03
N VAL A 375 0.23 -18.11 -12.35
CA VAL A 375 -1.02 -17.33 -12.37
C VAL A 375 -2.15 -18.12 -11.73
N ALA A 376 -2.93 -17.45 -10.88
CA ALA A 376 -4.09 -18.04 -10.22
C ALA A 376 -5.32 -17.14 -10.35
N MET A 377 -6.50 -17.77 -10.33
CA MET A 377 -7.81 -17.09 -10.23
C MET A 377 -8.37 -17.28 -8.81
N GLY A 378 -9.00 -16.25 -8.26
CA GLY A 378 -9.71 -16.32 -6.97
C GLY A 378 -11.12 -16.91 -7.09
N ASP A 379 -11.79 -16.65 -8.22
CA ASP A 379 -13.13 -17.13 -8.55
C ASP A 379 -13.12 -17.98 -9.82
N THR A 380 -14.28 -18.57 -10.19
CA THR A 380 -14.45 -19.21 -11.49
C THR A 380 -14.24 -18.18 -12.61
N GLY A 381 -13.21 -18.36 -13.43
CA GLY A 381 -12.91 -17.43 -14.51
C GLY A 381 -11.59 -17.74 -15.20
N SER A 382 -11.15 -16.82 -16.05
CA SER A 382 -9.90 -16.94 -16.79
C SER A 382 -9.19 -15.60 -16.93
N ALA A 383 -7.87 -15.59 -16.82
CA ALA A 383 -7.07 -14.41 -17.10
C ALA A 383 -6.80 -14.21 -18.62
N SER A 384 -7.41 -15.02 -19.49
CA SER A 384 -7.18 -15.04 -20.94
C SER A 384 -7.71 -13.80 -21.67
N ARG A 385 -8.58 -13.02 -21.01
CA ARG A 385 -9.07 -11.73 -21.53
C ARG A 385 -8.08 -10.58 -21.31
N ASN A 386 -6.93 -10.87 -20.68
CA ASN A 386 -5.80 -9.95 -20.54
C ASN A 386 -4.76 -10.23 -21.64
N LEU A 387 -3.92 -9.24 -21.94
CA LEU A 387 -2.86 -9.41 -22.91
C LEU A 387 -1.64 -10.03 -22.23
N TRP A 388 -1.20 -11.18 -22.75
CA TRP A 388 0.03 -11.86 -22.35
C TRP A 388 0.95 -11.94 -23.57
N ARG A 389 2.16 -11.38 -23.47
CA ARG A 389 3.10 -11.39 -24.58
C ARG A 389 4.55 -11.25 -24.14
N GLY A 390 5.46 -12.03 -24.71
CA GLY A 390 6.88 -11.76 -24.54
C GLY A 390 7.39 -12.03 -23.13
N ASN A 391 6.67 -12.79 -22.32
CA ASN A 391 7.13 -13.14 -20.99
C ASN A 391 8.04 -14.37 -21.06
N TYR A 392 9.05 -14.41 -20.19
CA TYR A 392 9.82 -15.62 -19.93
C TYR A 392 9.10 -16.44 -18.86
N TRP A 393 8.95 -17.74 -19.13
CA TRP A 393 8.33 -18.71 -18.22
C TRP A 393 9.32 -19.85 -17.99
N ASP A 394 9.71 -20.09 -16.74
CA ASP A 394 10.64 -21.17 -16.41
C ASP A 394 10.03 -22.57 -16.60
N ASP A 395 8.70 -22.66 -16.71
CA ASP A 395 7.94 -23.86 -17.02
C ASP A 395 7.50 -23.94 -18.51
N TYR A 396 8.06 -23.12 -19.40
CA TYR A 396 7.82 -23.25 -20.84
C TYR A 396 8.40 -24.57 -21.38
N GLN A 397 7.54 -25.38 -22.02
CA GLN A 397 7.89 -26.72 -22.54
C GLN A 397 8.06 -26.76 -24.08
N GLY A 398 8.14 -25.60 -24.73
CA GLY A 398 8.33 -25.52 -26.18
C GLY A 398 9.80 -25.52 -26.62
N PHE A 399 10.01 -25.17 -27.89
CA PHE A 399 11.33 -25.10 -28.53
C PHE A 399 11.45 -23.78 -29.28
N ASP A 400 12.68 -23.32 -29.49
CA ASP A 400 13.06 -22.22 -30.38
C ASP A 400 13.95 -22.81 -31.47
N ARG A 401 13.36 -23.20 -32.61
CA ARG A 401 14.07 -23.96 -33.65
C ARG A 401 14.77 -23.07 -34.65
N ASP A 402 14.27 -21.86 -34.87
CA ASP A 402 14.86 -20.86 -35.76
C ASP A 402 15.83 -19.92 -35.04
N GLN A 403 15.98 -20.05 -33.72
CA GLN A 403 16.95 -19.36 -32.86
C GLN A 403 16.74 -17.85 -32.81
N ASP A 404 15.47 -17.40 -32.88
CA ASP A 404 15.12 -15.99 -32.81
C ASP A 404 14.90 -15.49 -31.35
N GLY A 405 14.93 -16.41 -30.38
CA GLY A 405 14.75 -16.12 -28.96
C GLY A 405 13.28 -16.13 -28.49
N VAL A 406 12.33 -16.40 -29.40
CA VAL A 406 10.91 -16.58 -29.13
C VAL A 406 10.58 -18.08 -29.26
N GLY A 407 9.67 -18.57 -28.42
CA GLY A 407 9.21 -19.95 -28.52
C GLY A 407 8.35 -20.18 -29.77
N ASP A 408 8.62 -21.26 -30.52
CA ASP A 408 7.87 -21.69 -31.71
C ASP A 408 6.38 -21.99 -31.43
N ARG A 409 6.00 -22.14 -30.15
CA ARG A 409 4.64 -22.42 -29.69
C ARG A 409 4.21 -21.44 -28.60
N PRO A 410 2.91 -21.12 -28.52
CA PRO A 410 2.38 -20.36 -27.39
C PRO A 410 2.65 -21.06 -26.06
N HIS A 411 2.84 -20.28 -25.00
CA HIS A 411 2.77 -20.78 -23.63
C HIS A 411 1.30 -20.71 -23.17
N GLU A 412 0.73 -21.87 -22.83
CA GLU A 412 -0.67 -21.99 -22.40
C GLU A 412 -0.71 -22.55 -20.98
N LEU A 413 -1.36 -21.84 -20.06
CA LEU A 413 -1.58 -22.31 -18.69
C LEU A 413 -3.05 -22.73 -18.54
N TYR A 414 -3.26 -23.92 -17.98
CA TYR A 414 -4.59 -24.46 -17.73
C TYR A 414 -4.84 -24.64 -16.23
N ALA A 415 -6.03 -24.24 -15.79
CA ALA A 415 -6.59 -24.59 -14.49
C ALA A 415 -7.45 -25.86 -14.64
N TYR A 416 -7.08 -26.88 -13.89
CA TYR A 416 -7.87 -28.09 -13.74
C TYR A 416 -8.82 -27.89 -12.55
N THR A 417 -10.07 -28.33 -12.68
CA THR A 417 -11.12 -28.07 -11.66
C THR A 417 -10.80 -28.73 -10.33
N ASP A 418 -9.88 -29.69 -10.32
CA ASP A 418 -9.56 -30.55 -9.18
C ASP A 418 -8.36 -30.03 -8.34
N GLN A 419 -7.98 -28.75 -8.46
CA GLN A 419 -6.91 -28.17 -7.63
C GLN A 419 -7.32 -28.09 -6.16
N LEU A 420 -7.18 -29.21 -5.46
CA LEU A 420 -7.39 -29.39 -4.02
C LEU A 420 -6.70 -28.31 -3.20
N TRP A 421 -5.59 -27.73 -3.66
CA TRP A 421 -4.85 -26.66 -2.97
C TRP A 421 -5.40 -25.24 -3.19
N MET A 422 -6.26 -25.03 -4.18
CA MET A 422 -7.05 -23.80 -4.31
C MET A 422 -8.23 -23.83 -3.34
N GLU A 423 -8.92 -24.96 -3.23
CA GLU A 423 -10.06 -25.14 -2.31
C GLU A 423 -9.64 -25.39 -0.85
N VAL A 424 -8.51 -26.06 -0.65
CA VAL A 424 -7.93 -26.40 0.67
C VAL A 424 -6.55 -25.75 0.79
N PRO A 425 -6.44 -24.52 1.33
CA PRO A 425 -5.18 -23.78 1.40
C PRO A 425 -4.04 -24.55 2.09
N TYR A 426 -4.34 -25.40 3.08
CA TYR A 426 -3.35 -26.22 3.77
C TYR A 426 -2.75 -27.33 2.89
N ALA A 427 -3.45 -27.77 1.84
CA ALA A 427 -2.92 -28.75 0.90
C ALA A 427 -1.74 -28.20 0.08
N ARG A 428 -1.58 -26.86 0.00
CA ARG A 428 -0.40 -26.21 -0.62
C ARG A 428 0.92 -26.67 0.02
N PHE A 429 0.93 -27.03 1.30
CA PHE A 429 2.12 -27.55 1.97
C PHE A 429 2.66 -28.82 1.31
N PHE A 430 1.79 -29.65 0.74
CA PHE A 430 2.14 -30.94 0.15
C PHE A 430 2.38 -30.87 -1.36
N ARG A 431 2.35 -29.69 -1.99
CA ARG A 431 2.38 -29.58 -3.45
C ARG A 431 3.57 -30.25 -4.12
N ASN A 432 4.76 -30.13 -3.53
CA ASN A 432 5.97 -30.77 -4.05
C ASN A 432 6.18 -32.21 -3.52
N ALA A 433 5.18 -32.78 -2.84
CA ALA A 433 5.23 -34.18 -2.44
C ALA A 433 5.05 -35.06 -3.69
N PRO A 434 5.80 -36.17 -3.83
CA PRO A 434 5.71 -37.05 -5.01
C PRO A 434 4.29 -37.51 -5.37
N MET A 435 3.41 -37.65 -4.37
CA MET A 435 2.00 -38.01 -4.58
C MET A 435 1.21 -36.90 -5.30
N MET A 436 1.46 -35.63 -4.96
CA MET A 436 0.76 -34.50 -5.60
C MET A 436 1.23 -34.33 -7.05
N GLU A 437 2.52 -34.46 -7.33
CA GLU A 437 3.04 -34.48 -8.71
C GLU A 437 2.41 -35.59 -9.57
N THR A 438 2.13 -36.75 -8.95
CA THR A 438 1.45 -37.86 -9.64
C THR A 438 -0.01 -37.52 -9.95
N LEU A 439 -0.70 -36.84 -9.02
CA LEU A 439 -2.07 -36.36 -9.25
C LEU A 439 -2.11 -35.30 -10.35
N ASP A 440 -1.21 -34.30 -10.33
CA ASP A 440 -1.07 -33.29 -11.38
C ASP A 440 -0.85 -33.92 -12.76
N PHE A 441 0.01 -34.95 -12.83
CA PHE A 441 0.24 -35.69 -14.07
C PHE A 441 -1.03 -36.42 -14.56
N LEU A 442 -1.76 -37.08 -13.65
CA LEU A 442 -3.02 -37.76 -13.99
C LEU A 442 -4.09 -36.78 -14.45
N GLU A 443 -4.24 -35.64 -13.79
CA GLU A 443 -5.16 -34.56 -14.19
C GLU A 443 -4.83 -34.02 -15.59
N ARG A 444 -3.55 -33.87 -15.93
CA ARG A 444 -3.14 -33.46 -17.29
C ARG A 444 -3.43 -34.52 -18.35
N LEU A 445 -3.34 -35.81 -17.99
CA LEU A 445 -3.43 -36.93 -18.94
C LEU A 445 -4.88 -37.38 -19.17
N ALA A 446 -5.71 -37.36 -18.13
CA ALA A 446 -7.12 -37.74 -18.17
C ALA A 446 -7.95 -36.85 -17.23
N PRO A 447 -8.17 -35.57 -17.59
CA PRO A 447 -8.91 -34.65 -16.74
C PRO A 447 -10.37 -35.09 -16.61
N PHE A 448 -10.89 -35.08 -15.37
CA PHE A 448 -12.28 -35.46 -15.08
C PHE A 448 -13.30 -34.37 -15.50
N SER A 449 -12.82 -33.16 -15.81
CA SER A 449 -13.57 -32.02 -16.31
C SER A 449 -12.81 -31.34 -17.45
N THR A 450 -13.47 -30.51 -18.26
CA THR A 450 -12.76 -29.69 -19.25
C THR A 450 -11.91 -28.63 -18.55
N PRO A 451 -10.58 -28.63 -18.72
CA PRO A 451 -9.73 -27.63 -18.09
C PRO A 451 -10.03 -26.23 -18.65
N VAL A 452 -9.93 -25.22 -17.79
CA VAL A 452 -10.09 -23.82 -18.17
C VAL A 452 -8.72 -23.26 -18.54
N MET A 453 -8.55 -22.79 -19.77
CA MET A 453 -7.34 -22.06 -20.15
C MET A 453 -7.29 -20.73 -19.37
N LEU A 454 -6.30 -20.57 -18.50
CA LEU A 454 -6.10 -19.37 -17.71
C LEU A 454 -5.47 -18.24 -18.51
N LEU A 455 -4.46 -18.55 -19.33
CA LEU A 455 -3.77 -17.58 -20.16
C LEU A 455 -3.12 -18.27 -21.36
N ARG A 456 -2.80 -17.45 -22.35
CA ARG A 456 -2.02 -17.82 -23.51
C ARG A 456 -1.10 -16.67 -23.90
N ASP A 457 0.21 -16.90 -23.82
CA ASP A 457 1.23 -15.99 -24.34
C ASP A 457 1.65 -16.50 -25.73
N GLU A 458 1.33 -15.75 -26.78
CA GLU A 458 1.60 -16.14 -28.18
C GLU A 458 3.09 -16.09 -28.54
N GLN A 459 3.90 -15.33 -27.80
CA GLN A 459 5.30 -15.08 -28.11
C GLN A 459 6.13 -15.20 -26.83
N PRO A 460 6.17 -16.36 -26.17
CA PRO A 460 6.96 -16.52 -24.96
C PRO A 460 8.44 -16.37 -25.28
N VAL A 461 9.19 -15.69 -24.41
CA VAL A 461 10.65 -15.57 -24.57
C VAL A 461 11.28 -16.91 -24.17
N PHE A 462 12.10 -17.47 -25.06
CA PHE A 462 12.69 -18.81 -24.87
C PHE A 462 13.85 -18.79 -23.87
N ASN A 463 14.78 -17.85 -24.03
CA ASN A 463 15.95 -17.74 -23.17
C ASN A 463 15.71 -16.75 -22.04
N LYS A 464 16.04 -17.14 -20.81
CA LYS A 464 15.98 -16.23 -19.66
C LYS A 464 16.80 -14.97 -19.97
N PRO A 465 16.20 -13.77 -19.94
CA PRO A 465 16.95 -12.54 -20.09
C PRO A 465 18.03 -12.43 -19.00
N PRO A 466 19.23 -11.91 -19.31
CA PRO A 466 20.26 -11.71 -18.29
C PRO A 466 19.74 -10.79 -17.18
N GLU A 467 20.07 -11.11 -15.92
CA GLU A 467 19.67 -10.29 -14.79
C GLU A 467 20.17 -8.85 -14.98
N THR A 468 19.25 -7.89 -14.95
CA THR A 468 19.55 -6.45 -15.00
C THR A 468 20.16 -5.93 -13.67
N SER A 469 20.49 -6.81 -12.73
CA SER A 469 21.01 -6.51 -11.40
C SER A 469 22.54 -6.50 -11.33
N LYS A 470 23.15 -5.41 -11.83
CA LYS A 470 24.36 -4.86 -11.19
C LYS A 470 23.98 -3.58 -10.44
N ARG A 471 23.19 -3.70 -9.38
CA ARG A 471 23.05 -2.62 -8.39
C ARG A 471 23.64 -3.12 -7.09
N SER A 472 24.88 -2.70 -6.86
CA SER A 472 25.66 -2.99 -5.66
C SER A 472 24.81 -2.76 -4.41
N VAL A 473 24.58 -3.84 -3.66
CA VAL A 473 24.27 -3.77 -2.24
C VAL A 473 25.48 -3.10 -1.58
N LYS A 474 25.33 -1.84 -1.19
CA LYS A 474 26.25 -1.13 -0.30
C LYS A 474 25.43 -0.48 0.79
#